data_AF-A0AAV0WV38-F1
#
_entry.id   AF-A0AAV0WV38-F1
#
_cell.length_a   1.000
_cell.length_b   1.000
_cell.length_c   1.000
_cell.angle_alpha   90.00
_cell.angle_beta   90.00
_cell.angle_gamma   90.00
#
_symmetry.space_group_name_H-M   'P 1'
#
loop_
_entity.id
_entity.type
_entity.pdbx_description
1 polymer ?
#
loop_
_entity_poly.entity_id
_entity_poly.type
_entity_poly.pdbx_seq_one_letter_code
_entity_poly.pdbx_strand_id
1 'polypeptide(L)'
;MSKKVTIIQKYLEKGHTQMECDSVHSTIERQYKNVDVYLPSQFVVHSITARKLPMPYRAKLLNYSFFKNYSQDMIYSSIRPGRSSGDPTVTDLRMLQYEPNGIIYYKLNLDDELKELPGRPKKVQSISSFPNLYTSEAKIPLDKWNDLQFLKGMMSSDTHSFYDNIPCENESRKTLKRQQQNIEKQRQDIFLEIEGAKKKKKK
;
A
#
# COMPACT_ATOMS: atom_id res chain seq x y z
N MET A 1 -18.44 -22.01 -8.85
CA MET A 1 -19.56 -21.18 -8.36
C MET A 1 -19.00 -19.83 -7.92
N SER A 2 -19.34 -18.74 -8.62
CA SER A 2 -18.99 -17.39 -8.18
C SER A 2 -19.83 -17.06 -6.93
N LYS A 3 -19.19 -16.83 -5.79
CA LYS A 3 -19.91 -16.40 -4.59
C LYS A 3 -20.38 -14.96 -4.83
N LYS A 4 -21.69 -14.73 -4.80
CA LYS A 4 -22.28 -13.38 -4.80
C LYS A 4 -22.06 -12.79 -3.41
N VAL A 5 -20.93 -12.10 -3.23
CA VAL A 5 -20.56 -11.47 -1.96
C VAL A 5 -20.79 -9.98 -2.06
N THR A 6 -21.62 -9.44 -1.19
CA THR A 6 -21.77 -8.01 -0.98
C THR A 6 -20.75 -7.57 0.08
N ILE A 7 -20.07 -6.46 -0.18
CA ILE A 7 -19.09 -5.88 0.76
C ILE A 7 -19.67 -4.57 1.29
N ILE A 8 -19.60 -4.35 2.60
CA ILE A 8 -20.05 -3.13 3.25
C ILE A 8 -18.87 -2.45 3.93
N GLN A 9 -18.68 -1.17 3.62
CA GLN A 9 -17.69 -0.30 4.27
C GLN A 9 -18.43 0.83 4.97
N LYS A 10 -18.28 0.93 6.29
CA LYS A 10 -18.91 1.99 7.09
C LYS A 10 -17.87 3.03 7.51
N TYR A 11 -18.28 4.29 7.52
CA TYR A 11 -17.53 5.44 8.02
C TYR A 11 -18.26 5.98 9.25
N LEU A 12 -17.65 5.83 10.42
CA LEU A 12 -18.25 6.23 11.69
C LEU A 12 -18.02 7.73 11.93
N GLU A 13 -16.77 8.16 11.84
CA GLU A 13 -16.33 9.54 11.94
C GLU A 13 -15.35 9.87 10.80
N LYS A 14 -15.05 11.16 10.60
CA LYS A 14 -14.07 11.56 9.58
C LYS A 14 -12.72 10.89 9.88
N GLY A 15 -12.29 9.98 9.00
CA GLY A 15 -11.05 9.21 9.15
C GLY A 15 -11.19 7.88 9.91
N HIS A 16 -12.38 7.55 10.45
CA HIS A 16 -12.63 6.31 11.17
C HIS A 16 -13.57 5.39 10.38
N THR A 17 -13.01 4.30 9.87
CA THR A 17 -13.77 3.24 9.18
C THR A 17 -14.01 2.06 10.10
N GLN A 18 -15.12 1.35 9.86
CA GLN A 18 -15.38 0.03 10.44
C GLN A 18 -15.54 -0.98 9.31
N MET A 19 -14.71 -2.02 9.33
CA MET A 19 -14.80 -3.17 8.42
C MET A 19 -14.76 -4.48 9.20
N GLU A 20 -15.37 -5.53 8.66
CA GLU A 20 -15.36 -6.86 9.30
C GLU A 20 -13.93 -7.38 9.54
N CYS A 21 -12.99 -7.01 8.65
CA CYS A 21 -11.58 -7.40 8.75
C CYS A 21 -10.87 -6.80 9.98
N ASP A 22 -11.38 -5.73 10.58
CA ASP A 22 -10.73 -5.09 11.74
C ASP A 22 -10.72 -6.04 12.95
N SER A 23 -11.76 -6.88 13.08
CA SER A 23 -11.81 -7.94 14.10
C SER A 23 -10.72 -9.00 13.91
N VAL A 24 -10.39 -9.33 12.65
CA VAL A 24 -9.33 -10.26 12.28
C VAL A 24 -7.97 -9.65 12.63
N HIS A 25 -7.74 -8.39 12.28
CA HIS A 25 -6.51 -7.67 12.63
C HIS A 25 -6.27 -7.64 14.14
N SER A 26 -7.28 -7.26 14.93
CA SER A 26 -7.16 -7.23 16.39
C SER A 26 -6.83 -8.61 16.98
N THR A 27 -7.41 -9.67 16.43
CA THR A 27 -7.16 -11.05 16.90
C THR A 27 -5.73 -11.49 16.58
N ILE A 28 -5.23 -11.19 15.38
CA ILE A 28 -3.86 -11.53 14.96
C ILE A 28 -2.84 -10.71 15.77
N GLU A 29 -3.06 -9.40 15.94
CA GLU A 29 -2.21 -8.52 16.74
C GLU A 29 -2.01 -9.00 18.17
N ARG A 30 -3.08 -9.47 18.82
CA ARG A 30 -2.99 -10.06 20.17
C ARG A 30 -2.10 -11.30 20.21
N GLN A 31 -2.08 -12.08 19.13
CA GLN A 31 -1.34 -13.35 19.08
C GLN A 31 0.17 -13.17 18.92
N TYR A 32 0.62 -12.16 18.15
CA TYR A 32 2.05 -11.89 17.97
C TYR A 32 2.58 -10.74 18.85
N LYS A 33 1.74 -10.15 19.70
CA LYS A 33 2.18 -9.17 20.70
C LYS A 33 3.23 -9.81 21.61
N ASN A 34 4.41 -9.20 21.68
CA ASN A 34 5.57 -9.69 22.45
C ASN A 34 6.12 -11.05 21.95
N VAL A 35 5.90 -11.39 20.68
CA VAL A 35 6.52 -12.55 20.05
C VAL A 35 7.60 -12.06 19.10
N ASP A 36 8.80 -12.62 19.22
CA ASP A 36 9.87 -12.35 18.27
C ASP A 36 9.56 -13.05 16.94
N VAL A 37 9.49 -12.25 15.88
CA VAL A 37 9.23 -12.73 14.53
C VAL A 37 10.42 -12.42 13.64
N TYR A 38 11.06 -13.47 13.15
CA TYR A 38 12.31 -13.45 12.41
C TYR A 38 12.14 -13.77 10.92
N LEU A 39 11.04 -14.43 10.53
CA LEU A 39 10.77 -14.78 9.13
C LEU A 39 9.32 -14.42 8.73
N PRO A 40 9.07 -14.02 7.47
CA PRO A 40 7.72 -13.79 6.97
C PRO A 40 6.80 -15.03 7.11
N SER A 41 7.36 -16.24 7.03
CA SER A 41 6.62 -17.49 7.21
C SER A 41 6.04 -17.62 8.63
N GLN A 42 6.72 -17.10 9.65
CA GLN A 42 6.23 -17.12 11.03
C GLN A 42 4.99 -16.23 11.19
N PHE A 43 4.92 -15.07 10.52
CA PHE A 43 3.70 -14.26 10.49
C PHE A 43 2.49 -15.04 9.95
N VAL A 44 2.69 -15.91 8.96
CA VAL A 44 1.62 -16.76 8.42
C VAL A 44 1.14 -17.75 9.48
N VAL A 45 2.06 -18.37 10.22
CA VAL A 45 1.72 -19.31 11.31
C VAL A 45 0.95 -18.60 12.42
N HIS A 46 1.41 -17.43 12.87
CA HIS A 46 0.71 -16.62 13.87
C HIS A 46 -0.67 -16.18 13.37
N SER A 47 -0.78 -15.79 12.10
CA SER A 47 -2.04 -15.41 11.49
C SER A 47 -3.04 -16.57 11.46
N ILE A 48 -2.61 -17.78 11.10
CA ILE A 48 -3.48 -18.97 11.08
C ILE A 48 -3.99 -19.30 12.49
N THR A 49 -3.08 -19.31 13.46
CA THR A 49 -3.34 -19.76 14.83
C THR A 49 -4.02 -18.72 15.71
N ALA A 50 -4.10 -17.46 15.28
CA ALA A 50 -4.70 -16.36 16.04
C ALA A 50 -6.17 -16.61 16.43
N ARG A 51 -6.96 -17.25 15.55
CA ARG A 51 -8.35 -17.60 15.85
C ARG A 51 -8.47 -19.07 16.21
N LYS A 52 -8.94 -19.36 17.42
CA LYS A 52 -9.20 -20.73 17.88
C LYS A 52 -10.59 -21.22 17.47
N LEU A 53 -11.61 -20.40 17.67
CA LEU A 53 -13.02 -20.71 17.38
C LEU A 53 -13.61 -19.75 16.33
N PRO A 54 -14.48 -20.23 15.42
CA PRO A 54 -14.91 -21.62 15.25
C PRO A 54 -13.84 -22.51 14.60
N MET A 55 -12.86 -21.92 13.91
CA MET A 55 -11.71 -22.63 13.32
C MET A 55 -10.56 -21.64 13.05
N PRO A 56 -9.31 -22.11 12.88
CA PRO A 56 -8.17 -21.30 12.44
C PRO A 56 -8.46 -20.43 11.21
N TYR A 57 -7.71 -19.33 11.07
CA TYR A 57 -7.75 -18.56 9.84
C TYR A 57 -7.04 -19.30 8.71
N ARG A 58 -7.40 -18.96 7.47
CA ARG A 58 -6.62 -19.34 6.29
C ARG A 58 -5.74 -18.16 5.91
N ALA A 59 -4.42 -18.28 6.11
CA ALA A 59 -3.45 -17.32 5.62
C ALA A 59 -2.70 -17.88 4.41
N LYS A 60 -2.30 -17.01 3.49
CA LYS A 60 -1.44 -17.34 2.36
C LYS A 60 -0.33 -16.31 2.30
N LEU A 61 0.91 -16.78 2.16
CA LEU A 61 2.02 -15.88 1.85
C LEU A 61 1.87 -15.42 0.40
N LEU A 62 1.85 -14.11 0.21
CA LEU A 62 1.72 -13.49 -1.11
C LEU A 62 3.12 -13.21 -1.67
N ASN A 63 3.23 -13.22 -3.00
CA ASN A 63 4.45 -12.80 -3.70
C ASN A 63 4.12 -11.68 -4.70
N TYR A 64 5.14 -11.18 -5.40
CA TYR A 64 5.00 -10.05 -6.33
C TYR A 64 3.95 -10.28 -7.43
N SER A 65 3.66 -11.54 -7.80
CA SER A 65 2.69 -11.89 -8.85
C SER A 65 1.22 -11.75 -8.43
N PHE A 66 0.95 -11.59 -7.12
CA PHE A 66 -0.40 -11.40 -6.61
C PHE A 66 -0.93 -9.99 -6.88
N PHE A 67 -0.07 -8.98 -6.80
CA PHE A 67 -0.50 -7.58 -6.84
C PHE A 67 -0.87 -7.15 -8.26
N LYS A 68 -2.07 -6.59 -8.41
CA LYS A 68 -2.61 -6.08 -9.68
C LYS A 68 -2.56 -4.56 -9.72
N ASN A 69 -2.37 -4.01 -10.92
CA ASN A 69 -2.39 -2.56 -11.13
C ASN A 69 -3.83 -2.09 -11.37
N TYR A 70 -4.38 -1.37 -10.39
CA TYR A 70 -5.73 -0.78 -10.42
C TYR A 70 -5.72 0.71 -10.78
N SER A 71 -4.61 1.26 -11.24
CA SER A 71 -4.52 2.69 -11.62
C SER A 71 -5.31 2.99 -12.90
N GLN A 72 -5.69 1.97 -13.64
CA GLN A 72 -6.41 2.04 -14.90
C GLN A 72 -7.66 1.15 -14.81
N ASP A 73 -8.67 1.42 -15.65
CA ASP A 73 -9.82 0.53 -15.86
C ASP A 73 -10.68 0.20 -14.62
N MET A 74 -10.68 1.08 -13.62
CA MET A 74 -11.62 1.00 -12.50
C MET A 74 -13.08 1.16 -12.96
N ILE A 75 -13.98 0.42 -12.31
CA ILE A 75 -15.43 0.43 -12.60
C ILE A 75 -16.02 1.83 -12.43
N TYR A 76 -15.65 2.50 -11.33
CA TYR A 76 -15.96 3.91 -11.07
C TYR A 76 -14.66 4.72 -11.08
N SER A 77 -14.70 5.91 -11.67
CA SER A 77 -13.58 6.87 -11.62
C SER A 77 -13.52 7.65 -10.32
N SER A 78 -14.63 7.71 -9.57
CA SER A 78 -14.73 8.41 -8.29
C SER A 78 -15.85 7.81 -7.45
N ILE A 79 -15.67 7.84 -6.13
CA ILE A 79 -16.69 7.51 -5.13
C ILE A 79 -17.43 8.76 -4.60
N ARG A 80 -17.20 9.93 -5.20
CA ARG A 80 -17.83 11.18 -4.79
C ARG A 80 -19.33 11.19 -5.15
N PRO A 81 -20.24 11.40 -4.19
CA PRO A 81 -21.68 11.50 -4.49
C PRO A 81 -22.06 12.78 -5.25
N GLY A 82 -21.45 13.90 -4.90
CA GLY A 82 -21.71 15.19 -5.51
C GLY A 82 -20.95 15.45 -6.81
N ARG A 83 -21.50 16.33 -7.66
CA ARG A 83 -20.83 16.78 -8.90
C ARG A 83 -20.40 18.25 -8.83
N SER A 84 -21.19 19.07 -8.17
CA SER A 84 -21.02 20.52 -8.11
C SER A 84 -20.37 20.98 -6.81
N SER A 85 -19.98 22.26 -6.77
CA SER A 85 -19.58 22.90 -5.51
C SER A 85 -20.79 22.98 -4.58
N GLY A 86 -20.61 22.63 -3.31
CA GLY A 86 -21.70 22.53 -2.32
C GLY A 86 -22.36 21.15 -2.23
N ASP A 87 -22.17 20.28 -3.22
CA ASP A 87 -22.68 18.91 -3.14
C ASP A 87 -21.85 18.04 -2.18
N PRO A 88 -22.45 16.96 -1.61
CA PRO A 88 -21.74 16.02 -0.74
C PRO A 88 -20.47 15.46 -1.38
N THR A 89 -19.42 15.38 -0.59
CA THR A 89 -18.11 14.90 -0.99
C THR A 89 -17.81 13.54 -0.37
N VAL A 90 -16.63 12.98 -0.66
CA VAL A 90 -16.20 11.68 -0.12
C VAL A 90 -16.18 11.69 1.43
N THR A 91 -15.93 12.84 2.05
CA THR A 91 -15.89 12.95 3.53
C THR A 91 -17.27 12.92 4.19
N ASP A 92 -18.32 13.09 3.40
CA ASP A 92 -19.71 13.09 3.88
C ASP A 92 -20.35 11.70 3.80
N LEU A 93 -19.64 10.73 3.20
CA LEU A 93 -20.06 9.34 3.17
C LEU A 93 -20.12 8.75 4.58
N ARG A 94 -21.18 7.96 4.83
CA ARG A 94 -21.32 7.13 6.03
C ARG A 94 -21.28 5.65 5.73
N MET A 95 -21.62 5.25 4.51
CA MET A 95 -21.53 3.86 4.09
C MET A 95 -21.36 3.74 2.58
N LEU A 96 -20.58 2.73 2.16
CA LEU A 96 -20.53 2.22 0.80
C LEU A 96 -20.87 0.73 0.82
N GLN A 97 -21.68 0.29 -0.14
CA GLN A 97 -22.01 -1.11 -0.37
C GLN A 97 -21.63 -1.48 -1.80
N TYR A 98 -20.78 -2.48 -1.94
CA TYR A 98 -20.29 -2.98 -3.22
C TYR A 98 -21.03 -4.27 -3.59
N GLU A 99 -21.77 -4.23 -4.68
CA GLU A 99 -22.51 -5.38 -5.19
C GLU A 99 -21.70 -6.18 -6.24
N PRO A 100 -21.94 -7.50 -6.37
CA PRO A 100 -21.23 -8.35 -7.36
C PRO A 100 -21.42 -7.94 -8.81
N ASN A 101 -22.49 -7.19 -9.12
CA ASN A 101 -22.75 -6.65 -10.46
C ASN A 101 -21.93 -5.38 -10.77
N GLY A 102 -21.09 -4.94 -9.82
CA GLY A 102 -20.25 -3.76 -9.95
C GLY A 102 -20.95 -2.45 -9.60
N ILE A 103 -22.20 -2.47 -9.16
CA ILE A 103 -22.90 -1.27 -8.68
C ILE A 103 -22.42 -0.94 -7.26
N ILE A 104 -22.15 0.33 -7.01
CA ILE A 104 -21.85 0.84 -5.66
C ILE A 104 -23.07 1.60 -5.16
N TYR A 105 -23.54 1.28 -3.97
CA TYR A 105 -24.53 2.08 -3.24
C TYR A 105 -23.85 2.86 -2.12
N TYR A 106 -24.45 3.97 -1.72
CA TYR A 106 -23.95 4.82 -0.64
C TYR A 106 -25.06 5.33 0.27
N LYS A 107 -24.64 5.79 1.46
CA LYS A 107 -25.47 6.56 2.39
C LYS A 107 -24.71 7.78 2.91
N LEU A 108 -25.44 8.87 3.19
CA LEU A 108 -24.90 10.09 3.82
C LEU A 108 -25.21 10.14 5.32
N ASN A 109 -26.31 9.52 5.75
CA ASN A 109 -26.60 9.22 7.15
C ASN A 109 -26.78 7.71 7.34
N LEU A 110 -26.61 7.19 8.56
CA LEU A 110 -26.73 5.75 8.83
C LEU A 110 -28.14 5.23 8.58
N ASP A 111 -29.14 6.07 8.89
CA ASP A 111 -30.57 5.77 8.79
C ASP A 111 -31.15 5.99 7.38
N ASP A 112 -30.39 6.60 6.47
CA ASP A 112 -30.85 6.83 5.10
C ASP A 112 -31.09 5.51 4.36
N GLU A 113 -31.95 5.52 3.34
CA GLU A 113 -32.03 4.43 2.38
C GLU A 113 -30.79 4.37 1.47
N LEU A 114 -30.49 3.19 0.95
CA LEU A 114 -29.39 2.98 0.01
C LEU A 114 -29.67 3.70 -1.31
N LYS A 115 -28.74 4.56 -1.72
CA LYS A 115 -28.79 5.25 -3.02
C LYS A 115 -27.68 4.74 -3.92
N GLU A 116 -27.98 4.55 -5.19
CA GLU A 116 -26.94 4.20 -6.17
C GLU A 116 -25.96 5.35 -6.34
N LEU A 117 -24.66 5.03 -6.34
CA LEU A 117 -23.60 6.01 -6.50
C LEU A 117 -23.71 6.64 -7.90
N PRO A 118 -23.76 7.98 -7.99
CA PRO A 118 -23.96 8.66 -9.25
C PRO A 118 -22.74 8.53 -10.15
N GLY A 119 -22.97 8.08 -11.37
CA GLY A 119 -21.91 7.83 -12.36
C GLY A 119 -22.20 6.52 -13.07
N ARG A 120 -21.97 6.47 -14.38
CA ARG A 120 -22.20 5.24 -15.14
C ARG A 120 -21.06 4.27 -14.84
N PRO A 121 -21.32 3.10 -14.21
CA PRO A 121 -20.28 2.11 -14.00
C PRO A 121 -19.77 1.60 -15.35
N LYS A 122 -18.46 1.43 -15.47
CA LYS A 122 -17.88 0.70 -16.60
C LYS A 122 -18.21 -0.79 -16.47
N LYS A 123 -18.03 -1.53 -17.57
CA LYS A 123 -18.23 -2.98 -17.58
C LYS A 123 -17.34 -3.64 -16.51
N VAL A 124 -17.93 -4.50 -15.69
CA VAL A 124 -17.18 -5.31 -14.71
C VAL A 124 -16.15 -6.14 -15.45
N GLN A 125 -14.89 -5.95 -15.08
CA GLN A 125 -13.79 -6.74 -15.59
C GLN A 125 -13.41 -7.83 -14.58
N SER A 126 -12.92 -8.96 -15.07
CA SER A 126 -12.37 -9.99 -14.20
C SER A 126 -11.10 -9.48 -13.51
N ILE A 127 -10.83 -9.84 -12.27
CA ILE A 127 -9.55 -9.50 -11.60
C ILE A 127 -8.35 -10.00 -12.43
N SER A 128 -8.52 -11.10 -13.18
CA SER A 128 -7.50 -11.65 -14.06
C SER A 128 -7.17 -10.76 -15.27
N SER A 129 -8.02 -9.80 -15.65
CA SER A 129 -7.73 -8.89 -16.77
C SER A 129 -6.79 -7.76 -16.38
N PHE A 130 -6.68 -7.44 -15.09
CA PHE A 130 -5.75 -6.40 -14.64
C PHE A 130 -4.30 -6.88 -14.77
N PRO A 131 -3.40 -6.04 -15.30
CA PRO A 131 -1.99 -6.37 -15.38
C PRO A 131 -1.39 -6.46 -13.99
N ASN A 132 -0.29 -7.20 -13.85
CA ASN A 132 0.44 -7.26 -12.59
C ASN A 132 1.06 -5.88 -12.29
N LEU A 133 1.01 -5.46 -11.02
CA LEU A 133 1.65 -4.24 -10.55
C LEU A 133 3.18 -4.36 -10.60
N TYR A 134 3.68 -5.56 -10.32
CA TYR A 134 5.12 -5.86 -10.30
C TYR A 134 5.44 -6.95 -11.33
N THR A 135 6.57 -6.80 -12.02
CA THR A 135 7.10 -7.79 -12.96
C THR A 135 8.06 -8.78 -12.31
N SER A 136 8.67 -8.39 -11.20
CA SER A 136 9.64 -9.17 -10.42
C SER A 136 9.60 -8.76 -8.96
N GLU A 137 10.35 -9.46 -8.12
CA GLU A 137 10.54 -9.10 -6.71
C GLU A 137 11.15 -7.71 -6.55
N ALA A 138 10.59 -6.91 -5.66
CA ALA A 138 11.09 -5.58 -5.39
C ALA A 138 12.43 -5.67 -4.65
N LYS A 139 13.45 -5.01 -5.20
CA LYS A 139 14.75 -4.88 -4.53
C LYS A 139 14.64 -3.91 -3.36
N ILE A 140 15.28 -4.26 -2.24
CA ILE A 140 15.43 -3.34 -1.12
C ILE A 140 16.64 -2.43 -1.34
N PRO A 141 16.65 -1.22 -0.74
CA PRO A 141 17.84 -0.36 -0.78
C PRO A 141 19.05 -1.07 -0.17
N LEU A 142 20.24 -0.86 -0.74
CA LEU A 142 21.49 -1.44 -0.21
C LEU A 142 21.70 -1.08 1.26
N ASP A 143 21.42 0.18 1.62
CA ASP A 143 21.54 0.65 3.01
C ASP A 143 20.68 -0.19 3.97
N LYS A 144 19.43 -0.51 3.57
CA LYS A 144 18.52 -1.32 4.37
C LYS A 144 18.98 -2.77 4.44
N TRP A 145 19.54 -3.30 3.35
CA TRP A 145 20.11 -4.64 3.34
C TRP A 145 21.28 -4.74 4.33
N ASN A 146 22.21 -3.76 4.32
CA ASN A 146 23.32 -3.72 5.27
C ASN A 146 22.83 -3.66 6.74
N ASP A 147 21.80 -2.85 7.03
CA ASP A 147 21.21 -2.78 8.36
C ASP A 147 20.63 -4.14 8.79
N LEU A 148 19.98 -4.87 7.87
CA LEU A 148 19.48 -6.23 8.14
C LEU A 148 20.63 -7.23 8.35
N GLN A 149 21.71 -7.13 7.60
CA GLN A 149 22.89 -7.97 7.79
C GLN A 149 23.56 -7.74 9.14
N PHE A 150 23.55 -6.50 9.64
CA PHE A 150 24.02 -6.20 11.00
C PHE A 150 23.11 -6.83 12.07
N LEU A 151 21.79 -6.69 11.92
CA LEU A 151 20.80 -7.25 12.85
C LEU A 151 20.76 -8.78 12.84
N LYS A 152 21.16 -9.41 11.74
CA LYS A 152 21.22 -10.87 11.57
C LYS A 152 21.98 -11.57 12.70
N GLY A 153 23.00 -10.93 13.27
CA GLY A 153 23.77 -11.48 14.40
C GLY A 153 22.98 -11.68 15.69
N MET A 154 21.83 -11.03 15.85
CA MET A 154 20.94 -11.20 17.00
C MET A 154 19.87 -12.28 16.80
N MET A 155 19.88 -12.94 15.64
CA MET A 155 18.87 -13.91 15.21
C MET A 155 19.49 -15.30 15.10
N SER A 156 18.65 -16.33 15.20
CA SER A 156 19.10 -17.72 15.05
C SER A 156 19.67 -17.98 13.64
N SER A 157 20.71 -18.82 13.56
CA SER A 157 21.46 -19.06 12.32
C SER A 157 20.62 -19.70 11.21
N ASP A 158 19.55 -20.42 11.57
CA ASP A 158 18.61 -21.02 10.63
C ASP A 158 17.83 -19.98 9.81
N THR A 159 17.69 -18.74 10.30
CA THR A 159 17.01 -17.67 9.56
C THR A 159 17.94 -16.89 8.64
N HIS A 160 19.26 -17.05 8.76
CA HIS A 160 20.25 -16.20 8.08
C HIS A 160 20.16 -16.31 6.55
N SER A 161 19.94 -17.52 6.04
CA SER A 161 19.80 -17.78 4.60
C SER A 161 18.71 -16.93 3.94
N PHE A 162 17.61 -16.66 4.65
CA PHE A 162 16.55 -15.79 4.13
C PHE A 162 17.09 -14.37 3.87
N TYR A 163 17.80 -13.79 4.84
CA TYR A 163 18.33 -12.43 4.77
C TYR A 163 19.45 -12.28 3.75
N ASP A 164 20.30 -13.31 3.62
CA ASP A 164 21.41 -13.33 2.66
C ASP A 164 20.91 -13.30 1.21
N ASN A 165 19.75 -13.90 0.96
CA ASN A 165 19.18 -14.03 -0.38
C ASN A 165 18.17 -12.92 -0.72
N ILE A 166 17.95 -11.92 0.14
CA ILE A 166 17.02 -10.81 -0.18
C ILE A 166 17.60 -9.97 -1.33
N PRO A 167 16.87 -9.79 -2.45
CA PRO A 167 17.32 -8.94 -3.55
C PRO A 167 17.53 -7.49 -3.09
N CYS A 168 18.73 -6.94 -3.34
CA CYS A 168 19.05 -5.56 -3.02
C CYS A 168 19.56 -4.78 -4.23
N GLU A 169 19.52 -3.46 -4.10
CA GLU A 169 20.18 -2.54 -5.03
C GLU A 169 21.71 -2.65 -4.92
N ASN A 170 22.42 -2.30 -5.99
CA ASN A 170 23.89 -2.37 -6.03
C ASN A 170 24.56 -1.15 -5.37
N GLU A 171 23.83 -0.04 -5.20
CA GLU A 171 24.37 1.23 -4.74
C GLU A 171 23.56 1.78 -3.56
N SER A 172 24.25 2.50 -2.66
CA SER A 172 23.63 3.17 -1.53
C SER A 172 22.88 4.43 -1.99
N ARG A 173 21.59 4.52 -1.63
CA ARG A 173 20.78 5.71 -1.91
C ARG A 173 21.30 6.92 -1.15
N LYS A 174 21.85 6.73 0.05
CA LYS A 174 22.49 7.81 0.83
C LYS A 174 23.72 8.36 0.11
N THR A 175 24.58 7.50 -0.41
CA THR A 175 25.78 7.90 -1.16
C THR A 175 25.44 8.63 -2.45
N LEU A 176 24.49 8.09 -3.24
CA LEU A 176 24.02 8.73 -4.46
C LEU A 176 23.45 10.13 -4.21
N LYS A 177 22.63 10.29 -3.17
CA LYS A 177 22.07 11.59 -2.80
C LYS A 177 23.16 12.61 -2.43
N ARG A 178 24.19 12.19 -1.67
CA ARG A 178 25.33 13.06 -1.32
C ARG A 178 26.15 13.46 -2.56
N GLN A 179 26.38 12.53 -3.48
CA GLN A 179 27.09 12.81 -4.73
C GLN A 179 26.30 13.80 -5.59
N GLN A 180 24.98 13.62 -5.72
CA GLN A 180 24.12 14.55 -6.46
C GLN A 180 24.17 15.96 -5.85
N GLN A 181 24.06 16.08 -4.53
CA GLN A 181 24.16 17.38 -3.83
C GLN A 181 25.53 18.05 -4.04
N ASN A 182 26.62 17.27 -4.02
CA ASN A 182 27.95 17.80 -4.28
C ASN A 182 28.10 18.28 -5.73
N ILE A 183 27.56 17.54 -6.70
CA ILE A 183 27.55 17.91 -8.12
C ILE A 183 26.73 19.18 -8.34
N GLU A 184 25.54 19.29 -7.73
CA GLU A 184 24.70 20.48 -7.81
C GLU A 184 25.40 21.70 -7.23
N LYS A 185 26.08 21.56 -6.08
CA LYS A 185 26.86 22.63 -5.48
C LYS A 185 28.01 23.08 -6.39
N GLN A 186 28.77 22.13 -6.94
CA GLN A 186 29.84 22.44 -7.90
C GLN A 186 29.31 23.17 -9.15
N ARG A 187 28.14 22.78 -9.67
CA ARG A 187 27.51 23.45 -10.81
C ARG A 187 27.11 24.89 -10.48
N GLN A 188 26.60 25.14 -9.28
CA GLN A 188 26.26 26.49 -8.81
C GLN A 188 27.52 27.36 -8.68
N ASP A 189 28.60 26.82 -8.12
CA ASP A 189 29.86 27.54 -7.95
C ASP A 189 30.47 27.95 -9.30
N ILE A 190 30.50 27.01 -10.27
CA ILE A 190 30.99 27.28 -11.64
C ILE A 190 30.13 28.35 -12.34
N PHE A 191 28.80 28.29 -12.17
CA PHE A 191 27.90 29.28 -12.77
C PHE A 191 28.16 30.70 -12.22
N LEU A 192 28.35 30.82 -10.89
CA LEU A 192 28.68 32.09 -10.25
C LEU A 192 30.04 32.65 -10.73
N GLU A 193 31.03 31.78 -10.93
CA GLU A 193 32.35 32.17 -11.43
C GLU A 193 32.30 32.71 -12.88
N ILE A 194 31.55 32.04 -13.76
CA ILE A 194 31.32 32.47 -15.14
C ILE A 194 30.60 33.84 -15.20
N GLU A 195 29.55 34.03 -14.39
CA GLU A 195 28.83 35.30 -14.31
C GLU A 195 29.70 36.43 -13.75
N GLY A 196 30.54 36.13 -12.75
CA GLY A 196 31.54 37.06 -12.22
C GLY A 196 32.57 37.49 -13.28
N ALA A 197 33.05 36.55 -14.10
CA ALA A 197 34.01 36.82 -15.16
C ALA A 197 33.41 37.68 -16.30
N LYS A 198 32.14 37.45 -16.68
CA LYS A 198 31.43 38.28 -17.67
C LYS A 198 31.24 39.72 -17.21
N LYS A 199 30.96 39.95 -15.92
CA LYS A 199 30.84 41.29 -15.36
C LYS A 199 32.17 42.06 -15.36
N LYS A 200 33.30 41.38 -15.19
CA LYS A 200 34.64 42.00 -15.25
C LYS A 200 35.08 42.38 -16.67
N LYS A 201 34.61 41.69 -17.72
CA LYS A 201 34.92 42.02 -19.13
C LYS A 201 34.05 43.16 -19.73
N LYS A 202 33.04 43.65 -19.01
CA LYS A 202 32.16 44.75 -19.43
C LYS A 202 32.52 46.11 -18.81
N LYS A 203 33.61 46.19 -18.05
CA LYS A 203 34.26 47.42 -17.58
C LYS A 203 35.59 47.57 -18.31
#